data_AF-A0AAV1HUT2-F1
#
_entry.id   AF-A0AAV1HUT2-F1
#
_cell.length_a   1.000
_cell.length_b   1.000
_cell.length_c   1.000
_cell.angle_alpha   90.00
_cell.angle_beta   90.00
_cell.angle_gamma   90.00
#
_symmetry.space_group_name_H-M   'P 1'
#
loop_
_entity.id
_entity.type
_entity.pdbx_description
1 polymer ?
#
loop_
_entity_poly.entity_id
_entity_poly.type
_entity_poly.pdbx_seq_one_letter_code
_entity_poly.pdbx_strand_id
1 'polypeptide(L)'
;MEPEMPCPTRRDIMLLSAALLSYQASYPKGSCAAGLPGNFADFFSPSQPEPVLFPRKSLTQVFAVLLMRSAYEAVDDLNFIPMDRFQAAFWKLRQAEYEPYLLQRSPLRTKQGDLTDPSYFDFISFAQLATISREIPKGQQEFEEFCEECENRTKLVRREPELRSNAALPAAFERATGERIYDGLRNGFRGQGFGAPAPLEPRTPLQDITRNAQQILDIFAANGYALKATIQDVVPSRSCASTEWHGACPSAGTFRVHLEGPANLWGVAALKSRRAIANAYDAMTLEAYLRSCGCSASYSIKCSDTGIDEYWTIS
;
A
#
# COMPACT_ATOMS: atom_id res chain seq x y z
N MET A 1 -27.88 -39.08 -36.38
CA MET A 1 -27.26 -39.52 -35.12
C MET A 1 -25.77 -39.30 -35.28
N GLU A 2 -25.36 -38.06 -35.04
CA GLU A 2 -23.95 -37.66 -34.96
C GLU A 2 -23.64 -37.48 -33.47
N PRO A 3 -22.47 -37.92 -32.98
CA PRO A 3 -22.15 -37.84 -31.56
C PRO A 3 -21.75 -36.42 -31.17
N GLU A 4 -22.46 -35.84 -30.21
CA GLU A 4 -22.08 -34.60 -29.52
C GLU A 4 -20.75 -34.83 -28.77
N MET A 5 -19.75 -34.00 -29.08
CA MET A 5 -18.53 -33.90 -28.29
C MET A 5 -18.70 -32.91 -27.13
N PRO A 6 -18.16 -33.21 -25.94
CA PRO A 6 -18.39 -32.42 -24.73
C PRO A 6 -17.61 -31.10 -24.73
N CYS A 7 -18.28 -30.06 -24.25
CA CYS A 7 -17.74 -28.73 -24.00
C CYS A 7 -16.70 -28.77 -22.85
N PRO A 8 -15.47 -28.27 -23.04
CA PRO A 8 -14.46 -28.26 -21.98
C PRO A 8 -14.69 -27.12 -20.98
N THR A 9 -14.86 -27.48 -19.71
CA THR A 9 -14.95 -26.57 -18.57
C THR A 9 -13.60 -25.99 -18.12
N ARG A 10 -13.60 -24.67 -17.90
CA ARG A 10 -12.89 -23.88 -16.85
C ARG A 10 -11.42 -24.23 -16.55
N ARG A 11 -10.48 -23.42 -17.07
CA ARG A 11 -9.18 -23.10 -16.45
C ARG A 11 -8.54 -21.84 -17.08
N ASP A 12 -8.04 -20.99 -16.21
CA ASP A 12 -6.96 -19.99 -16.39
C ASP A 12 -7.05 -18.97 -17.54
N ILE A 13 -7.56 -17.76 -17.23
CA ILE A 13 -7.29 -16.56 -18.04
C ILE A 13 -7.10 -15.34 -17.12
N MET A 14 -5.84 -14.96 -16.90
CA MET A 14 -5.40 -13.56 -16.98
C MET A 14 -3.94 -13.54 -17.44
N LEU A 15 -3.74 -13.93 -18.69
CA LEU A 15 -2.64 -13.49 -19.53
C LEU A 15 -3.15 -12.29 -20.33
N LEU A 16 -2.87 -11.06 -19.88
CA LEU A 16 -3.08 -9.87 -20.70
C LEU A 16 -1.85 -9.67 -21.58
N SER A 17 -1.86 -10.36 -22.71
CA SER A 17 -0.98 -10.12 -23.85
C SER A 17 -1.38 -8.84 -24.59
N ALA A 18 -0.33 -8.18 -25.09
CA ALA A 18 -0.34 -6.93 -25.82
C ALA A 18 -1.16 -6.96 -27.12
N ALA A 19 -1.83 -5.84 -27.42
CA ALA A 19 -2.16 -5.45 -28.78
C ALA A 19 -1.82 -3.95 -28.97
N LEU A 20 -0.80 -3.72 -29.79
CA LEU A 20 -0.31 -2.44 -30.27
C LEU A 20 -1.34 -1.80 -31.22
N LEU A 21 -1.57 -0.50 -31.07
CA LEU A 21 -1.97 0.37 -32.17
C LEU A 21 -1.04 1.58 -32.18
N SER A 22 -0.16 1.58 -33.16
CA SER A 22 0.73 2.67 -33.54
C SER A 22 -0.08 3.83 -34.12
N TYR A 23 -0.05 4.99 -33.46
CA TYR A 23 -0.50 6.26 -34.04
C TYR A 23 0.69 7.20 -34.13
N GLN A 24 1.24 7.37 -35.33
CA GLN A 24 2.23 8.39 -35.64
C GLN A 24 1.50 9.71 -35.89
N ALA A 25 1.74 10.71 -35.04
CA ALA A 25 1.38 12.09 -35.31
C ALA A 25 2.65 12.91 -35.56
N SER A 26 2.85 13.28 -36.82
CA SER A 26 3.87 14.23 -37.27
C SER A 26 3.47 15.65 -36.85
N TYR A 27 4.40 16.40 -36.24
CA TYR A 27 4.27 17.85 -36.08
C TYR A 27 5.52 18.57 -36.63
N PRO A 28 5.34 19.75 -37.25
CA PRO A 28 6.37 20.36 -38.10
C PRO A 28 7.43 21.13 -37.31
N LYS A 29 8.61 21.20 -37.91
CA LYS A 29 9.74 22.05 -37.50
C LYS A 29 9.37 23.53 -37.65
N GLY A 30 9.60 24.31 -36.60
CA GLY A 30 9.66 25.77 -36.63
C GLY A 30 10.62 26.28 -35.57
N SER A 31 11.79 26.75 -35.99
CA SER A 31 12.75 27.45 -35.14
C SER A 31 12.47 28.95 -35.15
N CYS A 32 12.43 29.59 -33.98
CA CYS A 32 12.85 30.98 -33.81
C CYS A 32 13.19 31.19 -32.33
N ALA A 33 14.46 31.50 -32.06
CA ALA A 33 14.99 31.84 -30.74
C ALA A 33 14.73 33.32 -30.44
N ALA A 34 14.21 33.64 -29.25
CA ALA A 34 14.34 34.95 -28.62
C ALA A 34 14.06 34.86 -27.11
N GLY A 35 15.07 35.20 -26.31
CA GLY A 35 14.93 35.66 -24.92
C GLY A 35 14.66 34.59 -23.85
N LEU A 36 15.70 34.17 -23.13
CA LEU A 36 15.58 33.46 -21.85
C LEU A 36 15.42 34.49 -20.72
N PRO A 37 14.30 34.55 -19.99
CA PRO A 37 14.28 35.00 -18.62
C PRO A 37 14.58 33.82 -17.69
N GLY A 38 15.36 34.10 -16.66
CA GLY A 38 15.92 33.13 -15.71
C GLY A 38 14.89 32.32 -14.93
N ASN A 39 15.44 31.24 -14.36
CA ASN A 39 14.85 30.32 -13.37
C ASN A 39 13.78 29.34 -13.91
N PHE A 40 14.16 28.56 -14.94
CA PHE A 40 13.53 27.26 -15.24
C PHE A 40 13.81 26.18 -14.17
N ALA A 41 14.72 26.46 -13.24
CA ALA A 41 15.11 25.57 -12.15
C ALA A 41 14.22 25.69 -10.91
N ASP A 42 13.06 26.36 -10.94
CA ASP A 42 12.10 26.34 -9.81
C ASP A 42 10.81 25.55 -10.14
N PHE A 43 10.78 24.88 -11.30
CA PHE A 43 9.77 23.88 -11.69
C PHE A 43 10.19 22.44 -11.34
N PHE A 44 11.09 22.26 -10.36
CA PHE A 44 11.57 20.95 -9.98
C PHE A 44 10.41 20.07 -9.50
N SER A 45 10.14 19.03 -10.30
CA SER A 45 9.52 17.79 -9.84
C SER A 45 10.08 17.48 -8.45
N PRO A 46 9.25 17.12 -7.45
CA PRO A 46 9.76 16.78 -6.12
C PRO A 46 10.95 15.85 -6.29
N SER A 47 12.12 16.26 -5.78
CA SER A 47 13.39 15.57 -5.98
C SER A 47 13.17 14.09 -5.73
N GLN A 48 13.29 13.28 -6.80
CA GLN A 48 13.08 11.85 -6.71
C GLN A 48 14.06 11.29 -5.67
N PRO A 49 13.62 10.41 -4.76
CA PRO A 49 14.51 9.89 -3.75
C PRO A 49 15.60 9.03 -4.39
N GLU A 50 16.74 8.95 -3.71
CA GLU A 50 17.87 8.17 -4.19
C GLU A 50 17.50 6.69 -4.36
N PRO A 51 18.06 6.02 -5.38
CA PRO A 51 17.81 4.60 -5.61
C PRO A 51 18.35 3.76 -4.45
N VAL A 52 17.63 2.70 -4.11
CA VAL A 52 18.09 1.71 -3.13
C VAL A 52 19.07 0.76 -3.83
N LEU A 53 20.35 0.83 -3.44
CA LEU A 53 21.44 0.10 -4.11
C LEU A 53 21.97 -1.10 -3.33
N PHE A 54 21.49 -1.33 -2.10
CA PHE A 54 21.90 -2.48 -1.30
C PHE A 54 20.92 -3.67 -1.48
N PRO A 55 21.38 -4.92 -1.25
CA PRO A 55 20.54 -6.10 -1.38
C PRO A 55 19.38 -6.12 -0.38
N ARG A 56 18.21 -6.53 -0.84
CA ARG A 56 17.01 -6.77 -0.03
C ARG A 56 16.54 -8.21 -0.21
N LYS A 57 15.77 -8.72 0.76
CA LYS A 57 15.24 -10.09 0.70
C LYS A 57 14.13 -10.20 -0.34
N SER A 58 14.07 -11.32 -1.06
CA SER A 58 12.95 -11.60 -1.96
C SER A 58 11.68 -11.87 -1.15
N LEU A 59 10.55 -11.32 -1.62
CA LEU A 59 9.26 -11.54 -0.99
C LEU A 59 8.70 -12.92 -1.37
N THR A 60 7.94 -13.52 -0.46
CA THR A 60 7.13 -14.69 -0.85
C THR A 60 5.96 -14.22 -1.72
N GLN A 61 5.70 -14.93 -2.83
CA GLN A 61 4.69 -14.52 -3.81
C GLN A 61 3.30 -14.35 -3.18
N VAL A 62 2.89 -15.28 -2.31
CA VAL A 62 1.57 -15.26 -1.68
C VAL A 62 1.42 -14.06 -0.75
N PHE A 63 2.47 -13.73 0.02
CA PHE A 63 2.48 -12.56 0.90
C PHE A 63 2.47 -11.26 0.10
N ALA A 64 3.30 -11.12 -0.93
CA ALA A 64 3.31 -9.93 -1.79
C ALA A 64 1.94 -9.69 -2.45
N VAL A 65 1.26 -10.76 -2.87
CA VAL A 65 -0.10 -10.69 -3.41
C VAL A 65 -1.11 -10.30 -2.33
N LEU A 66 -1.00 -10.80 -1.09
CA LEU A 66 -1.86 -10.39 0.02
C LEU A 66 -1.80 -8.87 0.21
N LEU A 67 -0.60 -8.29 0.28
CA LEU A 67 -0.41 -6.84 0.47
C LEU A 67 -1.05 -6.03 -0.66
N MET A 68 -0.67 -6.32 -1.90
CA MET A 68 -1.14 -5.57 -3.08
C MET A 68 -2.65 -5.70 -3.30
N ARG A 69 -3.20 -6.91 -3.06
CA ARG A 69 -4.62 -7.20 -3.22
C ARG A 69 -5.45 -6.53 -2.13
N SER A 70 -4.94 -6.48 -0.90
CA SER A 70 -5.63 -5.81 0.21
C SER A 70 -5.87 -4.32 -0.08
N ALA A 71 -4.85 -3.62 -0.59
CA ALA A 71 -5.01 -2.24 -1.04
C ALA A 71 -5.96 -2.12 -2.25
N TYR A 72 -5.91 -3.06 -3.19
CA TYR A 72 -6.80 -3.03 -4.35
C TYR A 72 -8.28 -3.20 -3.96
N GLU A 73 -8.57 -4.17 -3.08
CA GLU A 73 -9.93 -4.41 -2.59
C GLU A 73 -10.42 -3.29 -1.67
N ALA A 74 -9.54 -2.63 -0.92
CA ALA A 74 -9.89 -1.44 -0.15
C ALA A 74 -10.35 -0.27 -1.05
N VAL A 75 -9.80 -0.13 -2.27
CA VAL A 75 -10.27 0.89 -3.23
C VAL A 75 -11.70 0.60 -3.69
N ASP A 76 -11.97 -0.65 -4.02
CA ASP A 76 -13.27 -1.14 -4.49
C ASP A 76 -14.35 -0.91 -3.42
N ASP A 77 -14.10 -1.36 -2.19
CA ASP A 77 -15.00 -1.17 -1.04
C ASP A 77 -15.37 0.28 -0.76
N LEU A 78 -14.40 1.19 -0.88
CA LEU A 78 -14.61 2.60 -0.56
C LEU A 78 -15.43 3.32 -1.62
N ASN A 79 -15.71 2.69 -2.75
CA ASN A 79 -16.68 3.15 -3.76
C ASN A 79 -16.50 4.63 -4.09
N PHE A 80 -15.27 5.07 -4.37
CA PHE A 80 -14.99 6.48 -4.73
C PHE A 80 -14.62 6.65 -6.21
N ILE A 81 -14.36 5.56 -6.93
CA ILE A 81 -13.99 5.54 -8.35
C ILE A 81 -14.44 4.21 -8.97
N PRO A 82 -14.98 4.20 -10.20
CA PRO A 82 -15.19 2.95 -10.95
C PRO A 82 -13.88 2.17 -11.13
N MET A 83 -13.92 0.85 -10.94
CA MET A 83 -12.68 0.06 -10.94
C MET A 83 -11.98 -0.01 -12.31
N ASP A 84 -12.73 0.07 -13.42
CA ASP A 84 -12.17 0.19 -14.77
C ASP A 84 -11.34 1.49 -14.94
N ARG A 85 -11.84 2.61 -14.40
CA ARG A 85 -11.14 3.89 -14.41
C ARG A 85 -9.91 3.86 -13.52
N PHE A 86 -10.02 3.25 -12.34
CA PHE A 86 -8.87 3.08 -11.44
C PHE A 86 -7.78 2.23 -12.10
N GLN A 87 -8.13 1.08 -12.68
CA GLN A 87 -7.18 0.20 -13.38
C GLN A 87 -6.50 0.92 -14.54
N ALA A 88 -7.26 1.68 -15.35
CA ALA A 88 -6.70 2.45 -16.46
C ALA A 88 -5.76 3.55 -15.95
N ALA A 89 -6.13 4.25 -14.88
CA ALA A 89 -5.31 5.29 -14.25
C ALA A 89 -3.99 4.73 -13.69
N PHE A 90 -4.07 3.57 -13.02
CA PHE A 90 -2.94 2.85 -12.47
C PHE A 90 -2.01 2.34 -13.57
N TRP A 91 -2.56 1.73 -14.62
CA TRP A 91 -1.78 1.26 -15.77
C TRP A 91 -1.02 2.40 -16.46
N LYS A 92 -1.68 3.55 -16.69
CA LYS A 92 -1.04 4.74 -17.28
C LYS A 92 0.09 5.27 -16.42
N LEU A 93 -0.11 5.39 -15.10
CA LEU A 93 0.93 5.87 -14.19
C LEU A 93 2.12 4.90 -14.15
N ARG A 94 1.84 3.60 -14.04
CA ARG A 94 2.86 2.55 -14.10
C ARG A 94 3.70 2.66 -15.37
N GLN A 95 3.09 2.83 -16.54
CA GLN A 95 3.83 2.98 -17.81
C GLN A 95 4.72 4.24 -17.82
N ALA A 96 4.19 5.36 -17.32
CA ALA A 96 4.91 6.64 -17.29
C ALA A 96 6.12 6.63 -16.34
N GLU A 97 6.04 5.89 -15.23
CA GLU A 97 7.06 5.90 -14.17
C GLU A 97 8.09 4.77 -14.30
N TYR A 98 7.81 3.71 -15.07
CA TYR A 98 8.66 2.51 -15.09
C TYR A 98 10.04 2.75 -15.69
N GLU A 99 10.13 3.37 -16.87
CA GLU A 99 11.43 3.63 -17.51
C GLU A 99 12.30 4.60 -16.68
N PRO A 100 11.77 5.75 -16.17
CA PRO A 100 12.52 6.58 -15.23
C PRO A 100 13.00 5.82 -13.98
N TYR A 101 12.17 4.93 -13.43
CA TYR A 101 12.53 4.12 -12.26
C TYR A 101 13.72 3.19 -12.53
N LEU A 102 13.75 2.56 -13.71
CA LEU A 102 14.85 1.67 -14.13
C LEU A 102 16.15 2.43 -14.39
N LEU A 103 16.08 3.60 -15.05
CA LEU A 103 17.26 4.40 -15.36
C LEU A 103 18.03 4.82 -14.10
N GLN A 104 17.31 5.15 -13.03
CA GLN A 104 17.91 5.49 -11.73
C GLN A 104 18.65 4.31 -11.07
N ARG A 105 18.32 3.07 -11.44
CA ARG A 105 18.84 1.84 -10.81
C ARG A 105 19.82 1.08 -11.68
N SER A 106 20.14 1.59 -12.88
CA SER A 106 21.11 0.96 -13.76
C SER A 106 22.45 0.72 -13.03
N PRO A 107 23.04 -0.49 -13.09
CA PRO A 107 22.72 -1.62 -13.99
C PRO A 107 21.77 -2.69 -13.40
N LEU A 108 21.15 -2.47 -12.23
CA LEU A 108 20.23 -3.43 -11.62
C LEU A 108 19.00 -3.62 -12.53
N ARG A 109 18.75 -4.87 -12.94
CA ARG A 109 17.60 -5.21 -13.79
C ARG A 109 16.45 -5.72 -12.95
N THR A 110 15.42 -4.90 -12.82
CA THR A 110 14.14 -5.30 -12.21
C THR A 110 13.27 -5.99 -13.26
N LYS A 111 12.72 -7.17 -12.93
CA LYS A 111 11.83 -7.90 -13.85
C LYS A 111 10.41 -7.39 -13.69
N GLN A 112 9.84 -6.87 -14.78
CA GLN A 112 8.47 -6.39 -14.76
C GLN A 112 7.49 -7.53 -14.46
N GLY A 113 6.62 -7.34 -13.47
CA GLY A 113 5.59 -8.28 -13.06
C GLY A 113 6.01 -9.26 -11.97
N ASP A 114 7.29 -9.28 -11.59
CA ASP A 114 7.80 -10.18 -10.56
C ASP A 114 7.62 -9.58 -9.16
N LEU A 115 6.51 -9.91 -8.49
CA LEU A 115 6.21 -9.42 -7.14
C LEU A 115 7.16 -9.96 -6.06
N THR A 116 7.99 -10.95 -6.37
CA THR A 116 8.99 -11.47 -5.43
C THR A 116 10.27 -10.64 -5.42
N ASP A 117 10.53 -9.88 -6.49
CA ASP A 117 11.63 -8.92 -6.55
C ASP A 117 11.28 -7.68 -5.71
N PRO A 118 12.04 -7.37 -4.64
CA PRO A 118 11.76 -6.23 -3.79
C PRO A 118 11.79 -4.91 -4.55
N SER A 119 12.56 -4.79 -5.64
CA SER A 119 12.59 -3.57 -6.46
C SER A 119 11.31 -3.40 -7.27
N TYR A 120 10.81 -4.49 -7.86
CA TYR A 120 9.54 -4.42 -8.58
C TYR A 120 8.37 -4.22 -7.62
N PHE A 121 8.39 -4.90 -6.46
CA PHE A 121 7.39 -4.71 -5.40
C PHE A 121 7.34 -3.25 -4.93
N ASP A 122 8.49 -2.64 -4.64
CA ASP A 122 8.60 -1.23 -4.27
C ASP A 122 7.94 -0.32 -5.31
N PHE A 123 8.31 -0.51 -6.58
CA PHE A 123 7.80 0.27 -7.70
C PHE A 123 6.29 0.12 -7.89
N ILE A 124 5.78 -1.11 -7.91
CA ILE A 124 4.38 -1.36 -8.24
C ILE A 124 3.45 -0.93 -7.11
N SER A 125 3.87 -1.11 -5.85
CA SER A 125 3.14 -0.61 -4.68
C SER A 125 3.16 0.92 -4.64
N PHE A 126 4.31 1.55 -4.91
CA PHE A 126 4.39 3.01 -5.13
C PHE A 126 3.36 3.47 -6.17
N ALA A 127 3.32 2.85 -7.36
CA ALA A 127 2.42 3.26 -8.43
C ALA A 127 0.95 3.09 -8.02
N GLN A 128 0.62 2.05 -7.23
CA GLN A 128 -0.73 1.83 -6.72
C GLN A 128 -1.13 2.95 -5.74
N LEU A 129 -0.33 3.18 -4.69
CA LEU A 129 -0.62 4.19 -3.66
C LEU A 129 -0.60 5.62 -4.22
N ALA A 130 0.28 5.91 -5.19
CA ALA A 130 0.31 7.19 -5.89
C ALA A 130 -0.96 7.40 -6.73
N THR A 131 -1.46 6.35 -7.38
CA THR A 131 -2.74 6.42 -8.12
C THR A 131 -3.89 6.67 -7.18
N ILE A 132 -3.99 5.90 -6.09
CA ILE A 132 -5.03 6.05 -5.06
C ILE A 132 -5.05 7.48 -4.52
N SER A 133 -3.88 8.00 -4.14
CA SER A 133 -3.74 9.36 -3.61
C SER A 133 -4.14 10.45 -4.62
N ARG A 134 -3.94 10.22 -5.91
CA ARG A 134 -4.34 11.15 -6.98
C ARG A 134 -5.84 11.14 -7.26
N GLU A 135 -6.49 9.99 -7.08
CA GLU A 135 -7.90 9.82 -7.40
C GLU A 135 -8.83 10.14 -6.20
N ILE A 136 -8.40 9.93 -4.96
CA ILE A 136 -9.18 10.24 -3.74
C ILE A 136 -9.78 11.66 -3.73
N PRO A 137 -9.03 12.74 -4.03
CA PRO A 137 -9.59 14.09 -4.03
C PRO A 137 -10.72 14.28 -5.06
N LYS A 138 -10.71 13.48 -6.13
CA LYS A 138 -11.69 13.48 -7.22
C LYS A 138 -12.80 12.44 -7.03
N GLY A 139 -12.80 11.77 -5.87
CA GLY A 139 -13.73 10.69 -5.56
C GLY A 139 -15.18 11.12 -5.70
N GLN A 140 -15.98 10.26 -6.33
CA GLN A 140 -17.41 10.46 -6.57
C GLN A 140 -18.24 9.82 -5.45
N GLN A 141 -19.43 10.35 -5.17
CA GLN A 141 -20.38 9.73 -4.24
C GLN A 141 -21.20 8.63 -4.91
N GLU A 142 -21.42 8.78 -6.21
CA GLU A 142 -22.29 7.95 -7.01
C GLU A 142 -21.74 7.90 -8.42
N PHE A 143 -21.70 6.71 -9.01
CA PHE A 143 -21.22 6.49 -10.37
C PHE A 143 -21.78 5.18 -10.93
N GLU A 144 -21.76 5.08 -12.26
CA GLU A 144 -22.01 3.81 -12.95
C GLU A 144 -20.71 3.02 -13.05
N GLU A 145 -20.80 1.74 -12.73
CA GLU A 145 -19.71 0.79 -12.87
C GLU A 145 -20.12 -0.35 -13.80
N PHE A 146 -19.17 -0.84 -14.58
CA PHE A 146 -19.38 -2.01 -15.42
C PHE A 146 -19.68 -3.26 -14.56
N CYS A 147 -20.72 -3.99 -14.95
CA CYS A 147 -21.19 -5.18 -14.25
C CYS A 147 -21.54 -6.25 -15.29
N GLU A 148 -20.77 -7.33 -15.37
CA GLU A 148 -20.98 -8.39 -16.37
C GLU A 148 -22.34 -9.08 -16.24
N GLU A 149 -22.85 -9.19 -15.01
CA GLU A 149 -24.08 -9.90 -14.68
C GLU A 149 -25.34 -9.01 -14.72
N CYS A 150 -25.18 -7.70 -14.97
CA CYS A 150 -26.28 -6.74 -14.98
C CYS A 150 -26.88 -6.61 -16.40
N GLU A 151 -28.21 -6.40 -16.49
CA GLU A 151 -28.96 -6.35 -17.76
C GLU A 151 -28.39 -5.31 -18.75
N ASN A 152 -28.05 -4.11 -18.27
CA ASN A 152 -27.45 -3.03 -19.08
C ASN A 152 -25.92 -3.02 -19.04
N ARG A 153 -25.31 -4.07 -18.49
CA ARG A 153 -23.87 -4.17 -18.18
C ARG A 153 -23.34 -3.07 -17.26
N THR A 154 -24.23 -2.39 -16.55
CA THR A 154 -23.89 -1.33 -15.60
C THR A 154 -24.66 -1.53 -14.31
N LYS A 155 -24.04 -1.15 -13.20
CA LYS A 155 -24.67 -1.01 -11.88
C LYS A 155 -24.39 0.39 -11.35
N LEU A 156 -25.37 0.95 -10.65
CA LEU A 156 -25.19 2.21 -9.92
C LEU A 156 -24.56 1.92 -8.57
N VAL A 157 -23.38 2.47 -8.35
CA VAL A 157 -22.63 2.32 -7.10
C VAL A 157 -22.76 3.62 -6.31
N ARG A 158 -23.02 3.48 -5.01
CA ARG A 158 -23.13 4.61 -4.08
C ARG A 158 -22.20 4.39 -2.91
N ARG A 159 -21.43 5.42 -2.57
CA ARG A 159 -20.57 5.41 -1.41
C ARG A 159 -21.37 5.52 -0.11
N GLU A 160 -20.86 4.88 0.92
CA GLU A 160 -21.44 4.93 2.25
C GLU A 160 -21.62 6.37 2.76
N PRO A 161 -22.76 6.70 3.40
CA PRO A 161 -23.05 8.05 3.86
C PRO A 161 -22.01 8.61 4.84
N GLU A 162 -21.40 7.75 5.66
CA GLU A 162 -20.35 8.10 6.63
C GLU A 162 -19.05 8.59 5.95
N LEU A 163 -18.81 8.18 4.71
CA LEU A 163 -17.65 8.55 3.90
C LEU A 163 -17.98 9.62 2.86
N ARG A 164 -18.99 10.46 3.12
CA ARG A 164 -19.38 11.55 2.22
C ARG A 164 -18.25 12.56 1.99
N SER A 165 -17.31 12.74 2.90
CA SER A 165 -16.17 13.64 2.67
C SER A 165 -14.99 12.89 2.05
N ASN A 166 -14.47 13.39 0.91
CA ASN A 166 -13.24 12.85 0.32
C ASN A 166 -12.03 12.98 1.26
N ALA A 167 -12.08 13.91 2.23
CA ALA A 167 -11.03 14.07 3.23
C ALA A 167 -10.93 12.89 4.22
N ALA A 168 -12.00 12.09 4.37
CA ALA A 168 -12.01 10.91 5.24
C ALA A 168 -11.47 9.65 4.53
N LEU A 169 -11.43 9.64 3.19
CA LEU A 169 -11.05 8.46 2.41
C LEU A 169 -9.61 7.99 2.65
N PRO A 170 -8.58 8.84 2.84
CA PRO A 170 -7.24 8.36 3.12
C PRO A 170 -7.19 7.47 4.36
N ALA A 171 -7.75 7.94 5.47
CA ALA A 171 -7.78 7.18 6.72
C ALA A 171 -8.65 5.92 6.62
N ALA A 172 -9.78 5.99 5.89
CA ALA A 172 -10.63 4.83 5.64
C ALA A 172 -9.92 3.76 4.78
N PHE A 173 -9.11 4.20 3.82
CA PHE A 173 -8.31 3.32 2.96
C PHE A 173 -7.19 2.62 3.72
N GLU A 174 -6.42 3.35 4.52
CA GLU A 174 -5.36 2.77 5.35
C GLU A 174 -5.95 1.75 6.34
N ARG A 175 -7.09 2.08 6.95
CA ARG A 175 -7.85 1.17 7.82
C ARG A 175 -8.26 -0.12 7.10
N ALA A 176 -8.99 0.00 6.00
CA ALA A 176 -9.52 -1.15 5.27
C ALA A 176 -8.41 -2.04 4.69
N THR A 177 -7.29 -1.44 4.28
CA THR A 177 -6.10 -2.15 3.81
C THR A 177 -5.46 -2.94 4.95
N GLY A 178 -5.22 -2.28 6.10
CA GLY A 178 -4.62 -2.91 7.26
C GLY A 178 -5.44 -4.07 7.82
N GLU A 179 -6.77 -3.92 7.89
CA GLU A 179 -7.69 -4.95 8.38
C GLU A 179 -7.64 -6.20 7.52
N ARG A 180 -7.66 -6.04 6.19
CA ARG A 180 -7.54 -7.16 5.24
C ARG A 180 -6.20 -7.89 5.36
N ILE A 181 -5.10 -7.14 5.48
CA ILE A 181 -3.78 -7.75 5.64
C ILE A 181 -3.76 -8.53 6.95
N TYR A 182 -4.15 -7.91 8.06
CA TYR A 182 -4.16 -8.57 9.38
C TYR A 182 -5.04 -9.82 9.38
N ASP A 183 -6.25 -9.76 8.81
CA ASP A 183 -7.11 -10.93 8.67
C ASP A 183 -6.51 -12.01 7.78
N GLY A 184 -5.84 -11.64 6.68
CA GLY A 184 -5.11 -12.58 5.83
C GLY A 184 -3.93 -13.24 6.54
N LEU A 185 -3.25 -12.54 7.44
CA LEU A 185 -2.16 -13.11 8.24
C LEU A 185 -2.68 -14.04 9.35
N ARG A 186 -3.81 -13.70 9.96
CA ARG A 186 -4.43 -14.44 11.06
C ARG A 186 -5.18 -15.67 10.58
N ASN A 187 -6.06 -15.49 9.60
CA ASN A 187 -6.97 -16.53 9.10
C ASN A 187 -6.40 -17.27 7.88
N GLY A 188 -5.27 -16.81 7.34
CA GLY A 188 -4.63 -17.34 6.15
C GLY A 188 -5.13 -16.70 4.86
N PHE A 189 -4.33 -16.83 3.80
CA PHE A 189 -4.64 -16.31 2.47
C PHE A 189 -4.21 -17.31 1.41
N ARG A 190 -5.13 -17.65 0.50
CA ARG A 190 -4.91 -18.62 -0.60
C ARG A 190 -4.31 -19.96 -0.14
N GLY A 191 -4.82 -20.48 0.99
CA GLY A 191 -4.38 -21.76 1.56
C GLY A 191 -3.06 -21.71 2.33
N GLN A 192 -2.42 -20.53 2.46
CA GLN A 192 -1.24 -20.33 3.29
C GLN A 192 -1.63 -19.65 4.61
N GLY A 193 -1.28 -20.28 5.74
CA GLY A 193 -1.33 -19.64 7.06
C GLY A 193 -0.03 -18.90 7.35
N PHE A 194 -0.12 -17.73 7.98
CA PHE A 194 1.05 -16.93 8.38
C PHE A 194 1.30 -16.95 9.90
N GLY A 195 0.27 -17.28 10.69
CA GLY A 195 0.40 -17.44 12.14
C GLY A 195 0.43 -16.12 12.91
N ALA A 196 -0.25 -15.07 12.43
CA ALA A 196 -0.38 -13.84 13.20
C ALA A 196 -1.17 -14.09 14.50
N PRO A 197 -0.79 -13.42 15.61
CA PRO A 197 -1.46 -13.59 16.90
C PRO A 197 -2.92 -13.11 16.83
N ALA A 198 -3.77 -13.73 17.64
CA ALA A 198 -5.11 -13.21 17.91
C ALA A 198 -5.03 -11.85 18.63
N PRO A 199 -6.04 -10.99 18.48
CA PRO A 199 -6.10 -9.74 19.24
C PRO A 199 -6.14 -10.06 20.74
N LEU A 200 -5.49 -9.20 21.53
CA LEU A 200 -5.52 -9.27 22.99
C LEU A 200 -6.76 -8.54 23.51
N GLU A 201 -7.17 -8.90 24.73
CA GLU A 201 -8.29 -8.23 25.39
C GLU A 201 -7.99 -6.74 25.59
N PRO A 202 -9.02 -5.87 25.54
CA PRO A 202 -8.86 -4.46 25.86
C PRO A 202 -8.20 -4.28 27.22
N ARG A 203 -7.36 -3.24 27.35
CA ARG A 203 -6.59 -2.94 28.58
C ARG A 203 -5.51 -3.97 28.91
N THR A 204 -5.07 -4.76 27.93
CA THR A 204 -3.83 -5.55 28.07
C THR A 204 -2.61 -4.61 28.19
N PRO A 205 -1.62 -4.89 29.06
CA PRO A 205 -0.43 -4.05 29.20
C PRO A 205 0.29 -3.81 27.87
N LEU A 206 0.82 -2.59 27.68
CA LEU A 206 1.56 -2.19 26.48
C LEU A 206 2.66 -3.21 26.09
N GLN A 207 3.33 -3.81 27.07
CA GLN A 207 4.40 -4.78 26.84
C GLN A 207 3.94 -6.06 26.14
N ASP A 208 2.73 -6.54 26.45
CA ASP A 208 2.19 -7.74 25.81
C ASP A 208 1.61 -7.39 24.42
N ILE A 209 1.03 -6.20 24.28
CA ILE A 209 0.59 -5.66 22.99
C ILE A 209 1.77 -5.54 22.03
N THR A 210 2.88 -4.95 22.46
CA THR A 210 4.07 -4.79 21.61
C THR A 210 4.78 -6.11 21.33
N ARG A 211 4.69 -7.10 22.23
CA ARG A 211 5.18 -8.46 21.96
C ARG A 211 4.44 -9.12 20.79
N ASN A 212 3.11 -9.03 20.76
CA ASN A 212 2.32 -9.55 19.65
C ASN A 212 2.49 -8.72 18.37
N ALA A 213 2.64 -7.39 18.49
CA ALA A 213 3.00 -6.54 17.36
C ALA A 213 4.36 -6.94 16.75
N GLN A 214 5.34 -7.31 17.58
CA GLN A 214 6.63 -7.84 17.11
C GLN A 214 6.44 -9.15 16.34
N GLN A 215 5.56 -10.06 16.78
CA GLN A 215 5.28 -11.30 16.04
C GLN A 215 4.70 -11.01 14.64
N ILE A 216 3.85 -9.98 14.51
CA ILE A 216 3.36 -9.55 13.19
C ILE A 216 4.52 -9.04 12.33
N LEU A 217 5.40 -8.20 12.87
CA LEU A 217 6.59 -7.71 12.15
C LEU A 217 7.55 -8.84 11.77
N ASP A 218 7.68 -9.87 12.62
CA ASP A 218 8.48 -11.05 12.34
C ASP A 218 7.92 -11.83 11.13
N ILE A 219 6.60 -11.88 10.96
CA ILE A 219 5.95 -12.45 9.77
C ILE A 219 6.34 -11.65 8.51
N PHE A 220 6.32 -10.32 8.58
CA PHE A 220 6.73 -9.45 7.48
C PHE A 220 8.19 -9.72 7.08
N ALA A 221 9.11 -9.74 8.04
CA ALA A 221 10.53 -10.03 7.80
C ALA A 221 10.76 -11.48 7.30
N ALA A 222 10.07 -12.46 7.87
CA ALA A 222 10.13 -13.86 7.45
C ALA A 222 9.69 -14.02 5.98
N ASN A 223 8.69 -13.26 5.54
CA ASN A 223 8.17 -13.26 4.17
C ASN A 223 8.88 -12.27 3.23
N GLY A 224 10.01 -11.68 3.65
CA GLY A 224 10.88 -10.90 2.78
C GLY A 224 10.52 -9.42 2.64
N TYR A 225 9.57 -8.91 3.43
CA TYR A 225 9.24 -7.49 3.42
C TYR A 225 10.38 -6.60 3.90
N ALA A 226 11.18 -7.08 4.84
CA ALA A 226 12.35 -6.39 5.37
C ALA A 226 13.45 -7.41 5.70
N LEU A 227 14.71 -6.95 5.78
CA LEU A 227 15.81 -7.77 6.30
C LEU A 227 15.61 -8.07 7.78
N LYS A 228 15.14 -7.06 8.52
CA LYS A 228 14.83 -7.14 9.94
C LYS A 228 13.76 -6.11 10.29
N ALA A 229 12.90 -6.44 11.24
CA ALA A 229 11.92 -5.53 11.81
C ALA A 229 11.96 -5.64 13.33
N THR A 230 12.08 -4.52 14.05
CA THR A 230 12.17 -4.54 15.53
C THR A 230 11.36 -3.42 16.16
N ILE A 231 10.67 -3.75 17.25
CA ILE A 231 10.12 -2.78 18.19
C ILE A 231 11.17 -2.43 19.25
N GLN A 232 11.33 -1.14 19.49
CA GLN A 232 12.28 -0.54 20.43
C GLN A 232 11.56 0.58 21.22
N ASP A 233 12.25 1.12 22.23
CA ASP A 233 11.81 2.32 22.96
C ASP A 233 10.37 2.22 23.51
N VAL A 234 9.99 1.04 24.03
CA VAL A 234 8.65 0.82 24.60
C VAL A 234 8.55 1.54 25.94
N VAL A 235 7.78 2.63 25.97
CA VAL A 235 7.58 3.48 27.14
C VAL A 235 6.10 3.54 27.48
N PRO A 236 5.66 2.88 28.57
CA PRO A 236 4.29 3.01 29.07
C PRO A 236 3.99 4.45 29.49
N SER A 237 2.75 4.89 29.29
CA SER A 237 2.30 6.20 29.75
C SER A 237 2.40 6.28 31.29
N ARG A 238 2.96 7.38 31.80
CA ARG A 238 3.14 7.59 33.25
C ARG A 238 1.84 7.87 34.00
N SER A 239 0.71 8.06 33.30
CA SER A 239 -0.60 8.16 33.95
C SER A 239 -1.03 6.86 34.65
N CYS A 240 -0.30 5.76 34.45
CA CYS A 240 -0.56 4.44 35.02
C CYS A 240 -0.02 4.21 36.44
N ALA A 241 0.61 5.22 37.07
CA ALA A 241 1.32 5.05 38.34
C ALA A 241 0.48 5.36 39.61
N SER A 242 -0.78 5.81 39.50
CA SER A 242 -1.65 5.92 40.67
C SER A 242 -2.49 4.64 40.82
N THR A 243 -2.19 3.86 41.85
CA THR A 243 -2.98 2.70 42.29
C THR A 243 -4.36 3.08 42.85
N GLU A 244 -4.64 4.37 42.94
CA GLU A 244 -5.93 4.93 43.30
C GLU A 244 -6.39 5.77 42.10
N TRP A 245 -7.64 5.56 41.67
CA TRP A 245 -8.38 6.27 40.61
C TRP A 245 -8.47 5.62 39.20
N HIS A 246 -9.72 5.46 38.78
CA HIS A 246 -10.26 4.78 37.59
C HIS A 246 -9.88 5.38 36.21
N GLY A 247 -8.66 5.89 36.01
CA GLY A 247 -8.33 6.73 34.84
C GLY A 247 -7.26 6.25 33.87
N ALA A 248 -6.43 5.26 34.21
CA ALA A 248 -5.27 4.90 33.40
C ALA A 248 -5.53 3.73 32.44
N CYS A 249 -5.19 3.93 31.16
CA CYS A 249 -5.18 2.89 30.14
C CYS A 249 -3.82 2.14 30.20
N PRO A 250 -3.76 0.89 30.69
CA PRO A 250 -2.49 0.14 30.78
C PRO A 250 -1.87 -0.18 29.41
N SER A 251 -2.65 -0.02 28.35
CA SER A 251 -2.24 -0.16 26.95
C SER A 251 -1.61 1.12 26.37
N ALA A 252 -1.75 2.27 27.05
CA ALA A 252 -1.28 3.55 26.55
C ALA A 252 0.23 3.73 26.71
N GLY A 253 0.85 4.40 25.75
CA GLY A 253 2.28 4.70 25.74
C GLY A 253 2.83 4.85 24.33
N THR A 254 4.15 4.77 24.20
CA THR A 254 4.85 4.96 22.93
C THR A 254 5.82 3.81 22.67
N PHE A 255 6.08 3.55 21.40
CA PHE A 255 7.15 2.63 20.97
C PHE A 255 7.64 3.05 19.58
N ARG A 256 8.79 2.52 19.18
CA ARG A 256 9.36 2.73 17.85
C ARG A 256 9.45 1.41 17.11
N VAL A 257 9.02 1.39 15.85
CA VAL A 257 9.32 0.29 14.91
C VAL A 257 10.48 0.72 14.04
N HIS A 258 11.47 -0.16 13.87
CA HIS A 258 12.56 0.01 12.93
C HIS A 258 12.56 -1.14 11.92
N LEU A 259 12.46 -0.80 10.63
CA LEU A 259 12.60 -1.72 9.51
C LEU A 259 13.94 -1.51 8.82
N GLU A 260 14.75 -2.55 8.77
CA GLU A 260 16.02 -2.57 8.06
C GLU A 260 15.82 -3.12 6.65
N GLY A 261 16.25 -2.36 5.65
CA GLY A 261 16.18 -2.74 4.24
C GLY A 261 14.81 -3.15 3.72
N PRO A 262 13.73 -2.39 3.97
CA PRO A 262 12.40 -2.83 3.59
C PRO A 262 12.15 -2.72 2.08
N ALA A 263 11.23 -3.55 1.60
CA ALA A 263 10.87 -3.69 0.19
C ALA A 263 10.14 -2.46 -0.37
N ASN A 264 9.69 -1.54 0.48
CA ASN A 264 8.98 -0.31 0.16
C ASN A 264 9.81 0.97 0.34
N LEU A 265 11.11 0.84 0.68
CA LEU A 265 11.94 1.96 1.15
C LEU A 265 11.91 3.17 0.21
N TRP A 266 12.13 2.95 -1.08
CA TRP A 266 12.11 4.05 -2.05
C TRP A 266 10.69 4.60 -2.25
N GLY A 267 9.69 3.73 -2.32
CA GLY A 267 8.31 4.08 -2.56
C GLY A 267 7.74 4.95 -1.44
N VAL A 268 8.08 4.68 -0.18
CA VAL A 268 7.70 5.52 0.96
C VAL A 268 8.29 6.92 0.82
N ALA A 269 9.58 7.05 0.50
CA ALA A 269 10.22 8.34 0.29
C ALA A 269 9.61 9.09 -0.92
N ALA A 270 9.29 8.38 -2.00
CA ALA A 270 8.72 8.95 -3.22
C ALA A 270 7.28 9.42 -3.02
N LEU A 271 6.47 8.70 -2.22
CA LEU A 271 5.11 9.11 -1.87
C LEU A 271 5.12 10.31 -0.93
N LYS A 272 6.06 10.34 0.02
CA LYS A 272 6.23 11.48 0.94
C LYS A 272 6.52 12.76 0.18
N SER A 273 7.40 12.73 -0.82
CA SER A 273 7.72 13.90 -1.65
C SER A 273 6.51 14.38 -2.49
N ARG A 274 5.58 13.47 -2.79
CA ARG A 274 4.30 13.75 -3.49
C ARG A 274 3.13 14.09 -2.57
N ARG A 275 3.34 14.12 -1.24
CA ARG A 275 2.26 14.26 -0.23
C ARG A 275 1.12 13.25 -0.44
N ALA A 276 1.49 12.04 -0.84
CA ALA A 276 0.59 10.93 -1.07
C ALA A 276 0.50 10.04 0.19
N ILE A 277 -0.49 9.16 0.22
CA ILE A 277 -0.62 8.09 1.23
C ILE A 277 0.68 7.28 1.26
N ALA A 278 1.20 7.02 2.46
CA ALA A 278 2.44 6.30 2.61
C ALA A 278 2.26 4.83 2.22
N ASN A 279 3.27 4.25 1.57
CA ASN A 279 3.32 2.81 1.30
C ASN A 279 3.79 2.05 2.55
N ALA A 280 3.01 2.05 3.63
CA ALA A 280 3.39 1.48 4.93
C ALA A 280 2.46 0.32 5.31
N TYR A 281 2.52 -0.78 4.55
CA TYR A 281 1.64 -1.94 4.75
C TYR A 281 1.79 -2.54 6.14
N ASP A 282 3.00 -2.57 6.68
CA ASP A 282 3.27 -3.03 8.04
C ASP A 282 2.62 -2.11 9.07
N ALA A 283 2.75 -0.79 8.92
CA ALA A 283 2.07 0.14 9.80
C ALA A 283 0.54 0.01 9.75
N MET A 284 -0.05 -0.05 8.55
CA MET A 284 -1.50 -0.25 8.38
C MET A 284 -1.96 -1.53 9.08
N THR A 285 -1.16 -2.61 8.97
CA THR A 285 -1.45 -3.90 9.61
C THR A 285 -1.33 -3.82 11.14
N LEU A 286 -0.30 -3.14 11.65
CA LEU A 286 -0.15 -2.93 13.09
C LEU A 286 -1.28 -2.08 13.65
N GLU A 287 -1.70 -1.03 12.95
CA GLU A 287 -2.85 -0.22 13.37
C GLU A 287 -4.13 -1.07 13.44
N ALA A 288 -4.34 -1.96 12.47
CA ALA A 288 -5.48 -2.88 12.48
C ALA A 288 -5.44 -3.88 13.66
N TYR A 289 -4.26 -4.43 13.96
CA TYR A 289 -4.07 -5.27 15.14
C TYR A 289 -4.35 -4.49 16.44
N LEU A 290 -3.79 -3.29 16.60
CA LEU A 290 -3.98 -2.44 17.78
C LEU A 290 -5.45 -2.08 17.97
N ARG A 291 -6.14 -1.71 16.89
CA ARG A 291 -7.58 -1.44 16.89
C ARG A 291 -8.40 -2.67 17.29
N SER A 292 -8.01 -3.85 16.82
CA SER A 292 -8.63 -5.12 17.20
C SER A 292 -8.41 -5.46 18.68
N CYS A 293 -7.35 -4.94 19.30
CA CYS A 293 -7.11 -4.99 20.75
C CYS A 293 -7.84 -3.88 21.53
N GLY A 294 -8.72 -3.10 20.88
CA GLY A 294 -9.42 -1.97 21.49
C GLY A 294 -8.55 -0.74 21.75
N CYS A 295 -7.38 -0.63 21.12
CA CYS A 295 -6.47 0.51 21.26
C CYS A 295 -6.66 1.53 20.13
N SER A 296 -6.59 2.81 20.45
CA SER A 296 -6.46 3.87 19.45
C SER A 296 -4.97 4.20 19.29
N ALA A 297 -4.47 4.20 18.05
CA ALA A 297 -3.06 4.38 17.77
C ALA A 297 -2.84 5.40 16.64
N SER A 298 -1.70 6.05 16.68
CA SER A 298 -1.20 6.91 15.61
C SER A 298 0.29 6.71 15.43
N TYR A 299 0.78 6.93 14.22
CA TYR A 299 2.19 6.79 13.91
C TYR A 299 2.70 7.90 12.98
N SER A 300 4.02 8.07 12.96
CA SER A 300 4.70 8.92 11.98
C SER A 300 5.93 8.21 11.43
N ILE A 301 6.25 8.46 10.16
CA ILE A 301 7.31 7.75 9.45
C ILE A 301 8.50 8.68 9.14
N LYS A 302 9.70 8.19 9.43
CA LYS A 302 10.97 8.75 8.97
C LYS A 302 11.73 7.70 8.16
N CYS A 303 12.29 8.12 7.03
CA CYS A 303 13.14 7.27 6.20
C CYS A 303 14.60 7.65 6.43
N SER A 304 15.47 6.65 6.43
CA SER A 304 16.91 6.79 6.27
C SER A 304 17.34 6.14 4.95
N ASP A 305 18.63 6.18 4.65
CA ASP A 305 19.19 5.58 3.43
C ASP A 305 19.02 4.05 3.41
N THR A 306 18.87 3.42 4.59
CA THR A 306 18.86 1.96 4.74
C THR A 306 17.61 1.41 5.40
N GLY A 307 16.70 2.26 5.87
CA GLY A 307 15.57 1.79 6.68
C GLY A 307 14.45 2.79 6.86
N ILE A 308 13.43 2.32 7.58
CA ILE A 308 12.25 3.09 7.94
C ILE A 308 12.08 3.03 9.46
N ASP A 309 11.86 4.18 10.06
CA ASP A 309 11.49 4.32 11.47
C ASP A 309 10.05 4.82 11.59
N GLU A 310 9.28 4.12 12.39
CA GLU A 310 7.90 4.48 12.72
C GLU A 310 7.81 4.79 14.20
N TYR A 311 7.23 5.95 14.53
CA TYR A 311 7.08 6.42 15.91
C TYR A 311 5.61 6.32 16.29
N TRP A 312 5.30 5.39 17.18
CA TRP A 312 3.93 5.03 17.54
C TRP A 312 3.52 5.63 18.88
N THR A 313 2.27 6.10 18.95
CA THR A 313 1.61 6.54 20.18
C THR A 313 0.25 5.83 20.30
N ILE A 314 0.03 5.15 21.42
CA ILE A 314 -1.23 4.50 21.79
C ILE A 314 -1.90 5.31 22.91
N SER A 315 -3.19 5.60 22.72
CA SER A 315 -4.08 6.29 23.67
C SER A 315 -5.16 5.37 24.21
#